data_AF-A0A8J2XS43-F1
#
_entry.id   AF-A0A8J2XS43-F1
#
_cell.length_a   1.000
_cell.length_b   1.000
_cell.length_c   1.000
_cell.angle_alpha   90.00
_cell.angle_beta   90.00
_cell.angle_gamma   90.00
#
_symmetry.space_group_name_H-M   'P 1'
#
loop_
_entity.id
_entity.type
_entity.pdbx_description
1 polymer ?
#
loop_
_entity_poly.entity_id
_entity_poly.type
_entity_poly.pdbx_seq_one_letter_code
_entity_poly.pdbx_strand_id
1 'polypeptide(L)' 'MLERGREVRHLKDYPTTVQEKPFDWIRGYQVGGKSLLWARQTQRWSDFDFEGPARDGFAVDWPIRYKDLAPW' A
#
# COMPACT_ATOMS: atom_id res chain seq x y z
N MET A 1 15.97 8.81 16.98
CA MET A 1 16.98 9.85 17.23
C MET A 1 16.58 11.04 16.37
N LEU A 2 15.93 12.06 16.96
CA LEU A 2 15.46 13.25 16.24
C LEU A 2 16.55 14.31 16.39
N GLU A 3 17.16 14.70 15.27
CA GLU A 3 18.04 15.88 15.16
C GLU A 3 17.23 17.11 15.59
N ARG A 4 17.52 17.64 16.78
CA ARG A 4 16.86 18.84 17.33
C ARG A 4 17.42 20.07 16.62
N GLY A 5 16.62 20.77 15.82
CA GLY A 5 16.97 22.13 15.38
C GLY A 5 16.53 22.61 13.99
N ARG A 6 15.85 21.79 13.17
CA ARG A 6 15.27 22.31 11.92
C ARG A 6 13.84 22.83 12.16
N GLU A 7 13.58 24.09 11.79
CA GLU A 7 12.23 24.64 11.69
C GLU A 7 11.48 23.87 10.59
N VAL A 8 10.66 22.89 10.98
CA VAL A 8 9.87 22.09 10.05
C VAL A 8 8.72 22.95 9.53
N ARG A 9 8.74 23.29 8.25
CA ARG A 9 7.64 23.98 7.58
C ARG A 9 6.81 22.92 6.86
N HIS A 10 5.67 22.56 7.44
CA HIS A 10 4.84 21.41 7.03
C HIS A 10 4.53 21.39 5.52
N LEU A 11 4.20 22.54 4.92
CA LEU A 11 3.94 22.66 3.48
C LEU A 11 5.17 22.48 2.57
N LYS A 12 6.38 22.76 3.07
CA LYS A 12 7.63 22.68 2.31
C LYS A 12 8.28 21.31 2.44
N ASP A 13 8.22 20.74 3.64
CA ASP A 13 8.85 19.45 3.96
C ASP A 13 7.93 18.26 3.65
N TYR A 14 6.61 18.48 3.62
CA TYR A 14 5.59 17.48 3.27
C TYR A 14 4.57 18.05 2.27
N PRO A 15 4.95 18.25 0.99
CA PRO A 15 4.06 18.80 -0.05
C PRO A 15 2.79 17.96 -0.30
N THR A 16 2.71 16.74 0.26
CA THR A 16 1.57 15.83 0.18
C THR A 16 0.32 16.29 0.93
N THR A 17 0.36 17.41 1.67
CA THR A 17 -0.82 17.93 2.38
C THR A 17 -1.73 18.78 1.49
N VAL A 18 -1.22 19.37 0.40
CA VAL A 18 -2.04 20.06 -0.61
C VAL A 18 -2.38 19.05 -1.69
N GLN A 19 -3.52 18.38 -1.55
CA GLN A 19 -4.02 17.42 -2.53
C GLN A 19 -5.09 18.09 -3.40
N GLU A 20 -4.89 18.13 -4.73
CA GLU A 20 -5.95 18.56 -5.66
C GLU A 20 -7.16 17.62 -5.62
N LYS A 21 -6.92 16.34 -5.29
CA LYS A 21 -7.95 15.32 -5.08
C LYS A 21 -7.72 14.67 -3.71
N PRO A 22 -8.48 15.06 -2.67
CA PRO A 22 -8.27 14.54 -1.33
C PRO A 22 -8.57 13.05 -1.28
N PHE A 23 -7.73 12.31 -0.56
CA PHE A 23 -7.94 10.89 -0.27
C PHE A 23 -7.76 10.67 1.23
N ASP A 24 -8.79 10.12 1.87
CA ASP A 24 -8.80 9.90 3.31
C ASP A 24 -8.23 8.53 3.67
N TRP A 25 -7.08 8.53 4.32
CA TRP A 25 -6.44 7.32 4.82
C TRP A 25 -7.02 6.91 6.18
N ILE A 26 -8.15 6.19 6.17
CA ILE A 26 -8.78 5.73 7.41
C ILE A 26 -7.94 4.59 8.04
N ARG A 27 -7.51 4.80 9.29
CA ARG A 27 -6.71 3.85 10.09
C ARG A 27 -7.31 3.73 11.49
N GLY A 28 -7.37 2.51 12.02
CA GLY A 28 -7.72 2.25 13.42
C GLY A 28 -6.44 2.12 14.25
N TYR A 29 -6.33 2.91 15.33
CA TYR A 29 -5.23 2.87 16.29
C TYR A 29 -5.65 2.14 17.58
N GLN A 30 -6.08 0.89 17.42
CA GLN A 30 -6.44 -0.02 18.50
C GLN A 30 -5.87 -1.42 18.22
N VAL A 31 -5.89 -2.30 19.21
CA VAL A 31 -5.52 -3.71 19.02
C VAL A 31 -6.42 -4.32 17.93
N GLY A 32 -5.81 -5.01 16.96
CA GLY A 32 -6.48 -5.50 15.74
C GLY A 32 -6.38 -4.54 14.54
N GLY A 33 -6.24 -3.23 14.76
CA GLY A 33 -5.98 -2.26 13.69
C GLY A 33 -6.98 -2.32 12.53
N LYS A 34 -6.46 -2.38 11.29
CA LYS A 34 -7.30 -2.41 10.07
C LYS A 34 -8.16 -3.67 9.94
N SER A 35 -7.83 -4.78 10.62
CA SER A 35 -8.63 -6.02 10.52
C SER A 35 -10.01 -5.90 11.19
N LEU A 36 -10.28 -4.82 11.91
CA LEU A 36 -11.61 -4.51 12.46
C LEU A 36 -12.43 -3.57 11.58
N LEU A 37 -11.78 -2.83 10.67
CA LEU A 37 -12.42 -1.80 9.82
C LEU A 37 -12.61 -2.25 8.37
N TRP A 38 -11.85 -3.26 7.93
CA TRP A 38 -11.95 -3.77 6.57
C TRP A 38 -13.26 -4.52 6.32
N ALA A 39 -13.71 -4.53 5.06
CA ALA A 39 -14.97 -5.16 4.64
C ALA A 39 -14.98 -6.70 4.66
N ARG A 40 -13.96 -7.34 5.25
CA ARG A 40 -13.83 -8.81 5.39
C ARG A 40 -13.83 -9.58 4.06
N GLN A 41 -13.43 -8.94 2.96
CA GLN A 41 -13.28 -9.61 1.68
C GLN A 41 -11.92 -10.29 1.58
N THR A 42 -11.94 -11.62 1.43
CA THR A 42 -10.76 -12.49 1.40
C THR A 42 -10.57 -13.10 0.01
N GLN A 43 -10.35 -12.25 -1.00
CA GLN A 43 -10.10 -12.72 -2.36
C GLN A 43 -8.61 -13.01 -2.55
N ARG A 44 -8.32 -14.13 -3.19
CA ARG A 44 -6.98 -14.49 -3.60
C ARG A 44 -6.74 -14.02 -5.03
N TRP A 45 -5.54 -13.54 -5.30
CA TRP A 45 -5.11 -13.21 -6.66
C TRP A 45 -5.01 -14.48 -7.52
N SER A 46 -5.33 -14.36 -8.80
CA SER A 46 -5.23 -15.43 -9.80
C SER A 46 -3.83 -15.49 -10.42
N ASP A 47 -3.53 -16.54 -11.18
CA ASP A 47 -2.30 -16.63 -11.99
C ASP A 47 -2.09 -15.37 -12.86
N PHE A 48 -3.18 -14.84 -13.45
CA PHE A 48 -3.13 -13.67 -14.33
C PHE A 48 -2.68 -12.38 -13.63
N ASP A 49 -2.95 -12.25 -12.34
CA ASP A 49 -2.55 -11.07 -11.56
C ASP A 49 -1.02 -11.06 -11.33
N PHE A 50 -0.42 -12.24 -11.17
CA PHE A 50 1.04 -12.39 -11.00
C PHE A 50 1.80 -12.29 -12.32
N GLU A 51 1.18 -12.67 -13.44
CA GLU A 51 1.80 -12.62 -14.78
C GLU A 51 1.53 -11.30 -15.52
N GLY A 52 0.53 -10.52 -15.07
CA GLY A 52 0.09 -9.28 -15.72
C GLY A 52 1.24 -8.35 -16.13
N PRO A 53 2.18 -8.00 -15.23
CA PRO A 53 3.31 -7.15 -15.58
C PRO A 53 4.16 -7.64 -16.76
N ALA A 54 4.50 -8.93 -16.79
CA ALA A 54 5.28 -9.54 -17.87
C ALA A 54 4.45 -9.75 -19.15
N ARG A 55 3.20 -10.18 -19.01
CA ARG A 55 2.28 -10.44 -20.12
C ARG A 55 1.92 -9.17 -20.88
N ASP A 56 1.58 -8.11 -20.15
CA ASP A 56 1.03 -6.87 -20.69
C ASP A 56 2.09 -5.76 -20.77
N GLY A 57 3.31 -6.00 -20.28
CA GLY A 57 4.45 -5.10 -20.42
C GLY A 57 4.39 -3.84 -19.56
N PHE A 58 3.74 -3.90 -18.40
CA PHE A 58 3.67 -2.79 -17.44
C PHE A 58 4.41 -3.13 -16.15
N ALA A 59 5.08 -2.15 -15.53
CA ALA A 59 5.83 -2.33 -14.28
C ALA A 59 6.90 -3.45 -14.33
N VAL A 60 7.37 -3.88 -13.16
CA VAL A 60 8.37 -4.95 -13.01
C VAL A 60 7.64 -6.27 -12.78
N ASP A 61 8.11 -7.33 -13.43
CA ASP A 61 7.58 -8.68 -13.24
C ASP A 61 7.74 -9.17 -11.79
N TRP A 62 6.70 -9.84 -11.28
CA TRP A 62 6.73 -10.40 -9.94
C TRP A 62 7.79 -11.50 -9.84
N PRO A 63 8.61 -11.53 -8.77
CA PRO A 63 9.63 -12.56 -8.59
C PRO A 63 9.05 -13.92 -8.12
N ILE A 64 7.73 -14.01 -7.96
CA ILE A 64 7.00 -15.20 -7.50
C ILE A 64 5.76 -15.40 -8.36
N ARG A 65 5.25 -16.63 -8.39
CA ARG A 65 4.00 -17.00 -9.06
C ARG A 65 2.96 -17.50 -8.06
N TYR A 66 1.71 -17.57 -8.49
CA TYR A 66 0.62 -18.09 -7.67
C TYR A 66 0.93 -19.51 -7.14
N LYS A 67 1.57 -20.36 -7.94
CA LYS A 67 1.96 -21.73 -7.54
C LYS A 67 2.88 -21.78 -6.32
N ASP A 68 3.73 -20.78 -6.13
CA ASP A 68 4.61 -20.68 -4.98
C ASP A 68 3.82 -20.40 -3.69
N LEU A 69 2.70 -19.68 -3.83
CA LEU A 69 1.82 -19.32 -2.74
C LEU A 69 0.72 -20.35 -2.52
N ALA A 70 0.34 -21.15 -3.52
CA ALA A 70 -0.86 -22.02 -3.52
C ALA A 70 -1.04 -22.89 -2.26
N PRO A 71 0.02 -23.45 -1.65
CA PRO A 71 -0.11 -24.27 -0.43
C PRO A 71 -0.50 -23.50 0.84
N TRP A 72 -0.42 -22.16 0.81
CA TRP A 72 -0.70 -21.25 1.92
C TRP A 72 -2.01 -20.50 1.69
#